data_AF-A0A6M1L7X2-F1
#
_entry.id   AF-A0A6M1L7X2-F1
#
_cell.length_a   1.000
_cell.length_b   1.000
_cell.length_c   1.000
_cell.angle_alpha   90.00
_cell.angle_beta   90.00
_cell.angle_gamma   90.00
#
_symmetry.space_group_name_H-M   'P 1'
#
loop_
_entity.id
_entity.type
_entity.pdbx_description
1 polymer ?
#
loop_
_entity_poly.entity_id
_entity_poly.type
_entity_poly.pdbx_seq_one_letter_code
_entity_poly.pdbx_strand_id
1 'polypeptide(L)'
;MRVFADHGLTTASIQKVADRMGVSQPYVFRLFGSKRNLFLACLDELEARIGQVLQQEAGVHPAEPLPAMRAGFRTLIADGVVTGLWLQACAAARSDEVVAAHCRALVGRVLQHAGRLSSAGPQELRGTLALGALVVMLQALGMDLSEGSQAAVDSLREAEATS
;
A
#
# COMPACT_ATOMS: atom_id res chain seq x y z
N MET A 1 -4.02 -9.04 -7.20
CA MET A 1 -4.16 -7.93 -6.22
C MET A 1 -5.61 -7.44 -6.08
N ARG A 2 -6.27 -6.86 -7.10
CA ARG A 2 -7.63 -6.26 -6.99
C ARG A 2 -8.65 -7.11 -6.22
N VAL A 3 -8.81 -8.40 -6.55
CA VAL A 3 -9.77 -9.29 -5.84
C VAL A 3 -9.50 -9.36 -4.33
N PHE A 4 -8.24 -9.34 -3.91
CA PHE A 4 -7.87 -9.31 -2.49
C PHE A 4 -8.00 -7.91 -1.89
N ALA A 5 -7.75 -6.85 -2.65
CA ALA A 5 -7.99 -5.48 -2.20
C ALA A 5 -9.48 -5.26 -1.86
N ASP A 6 -10.37 -5.83 -2.67
CA ASP A 6 -11.82 -5.63 -2.53
C ASP A 6 -12.47 -6.59 -1.51
N HIS A 7 -11.90 -7.77 -1.28
CA HIS A 7 -12.56 -8.85 -0.53
C HIS A 7 -11.71 -9.48 0.59
N GLY A 8 -10.44 -9.10 0.70
CA GLY A 8 -9.53 -9.63 1.69
C GLY A 8 -9.18 -11.12 1.57
N LEU A 9 -8.30 -11.57 2.46
CA LEU A 9 -7.80 -12.95 2.45
C LEU A 9 -8.92 -13.98 2.71
N THR A 10 -9.87 -13.69 3.59
CA THR A 10 -10.92 -14.65 3.95
C THR A 10 -11.95 -14.82 2.84
N THR A 11 -12.47 -13.73 2.28
CA THR A 11 -13.64 -13.76 1.38
C THR A 11 -13.28 -13.80 -0.11
N ALA A 12 -12.06 -13.43 -0.51
CA ALA A 12 -11.66 -13.43 -1.92
C ALA A 12 -11.91 -14.78 -2.63
N SER A 13 -12.48 -14.76 -3.83
CA SER A 13 -12.67 -15.99 -4.61
C SER A 13 -11.43 -16.27 -5.46
N ILE A 14 -10.80 -17.43 -5.28
CA ILE A 14 -9.70 -17.86 -6.15
C ILE A 14 -10.18 -18.09 -7.58
N GLN A 15 -11.43 -18.52 -7.77
CA GLN A 15 -12.01 -18.62 -9.11
C GLN A 15 -12.01 -17.25 -9.79
N LYS A 16 -12.49 -16.20 -9.12
CA LYS A 16 -12.45 -14.82 -9.66
C LYS A 16 -11.03 -14.35 -9.98
N VAL A 17 -10.02 -14.78 -9.21
CA VAL A 17 -8.62 -14.49 -9.51
C VAL A 17 -8.18 -15.20 -10.79
N ALA A 18 -8.47 -16.50 -10.91
CA ALA A 18 -8.13 -17.32 -12.05
C ALA A 18 -8.76 -16.78 -13.34
N ASP A 19 -10.06 -16.44 -13.29
CA ASP A 19 -10.80 -15.86 -14.41
C ASP A 19 -10.16 -14.55 -14.91
N ARG A 20 -9.79 -13.66 -13.97
CA ARG A 20 -9.10 -12.40 -14.31
C ARG A 20 -7.70 -12.59 -14.87
N MET A 21 -7.04 -13.70 -14.51
CA MET A 21 -5.72 -14.06 -15.02
C MET A 21 -5.79 -14.85 -16.33
N GLY A 22 -6.98 -15.26 -16.78
CA GLY A 22 -7.14 -16.11 -17.96
C GLY A 22 -6.60 -17.54 -17.78
N VAL A 23 -6.58 -18.04 -16.54
CA VAL A 23 -6.05 -19.38 -16.20
C VAL A 23 -7.05 -20.20 -15.42
N SER A 24 -6.79 -21.51 -15.28
CA SER A 24 -7.62 -22.38 -14.46
C SER A 24 -7.32 -22.21 -12.97
N GLN A 25 -8.31 -22.38 -12.10
CA GLN A 25 -8.13 -22.36 -10.65
C GLN A 25 -7.07 -23.37 -10.16
N PRO A 26 -7.03 -24.63 -10.63
CA PRO A 26 -5.95 -25.56 -10.28
C PRO A 26 -4.56 -25.06 -10.64
N TYR A 27 -4.40 -24.30 -11.73
CA TYR A 27 -3.12 -23.71 -12.10
C TYR A 27 -2.65 -22.67 -11.07
N VAL A 28 -3.56 -21.84 -10.56
CA VAL A 28 -3.25 -20.89 -9.48
C VAL A 28 -2.75 -21.63 -8.23
N PHE A 29 -3.44 -22.69 -7.81
CA PHE A 29 -2.98 -23.48 -6.65
C PHE A 29 -1.67 -24.22 -6.90
N ARG A 30 -1.39 -24.64 -8.14
CA ARG A 30 -0.09 -25.22 -8.49
C ARG A 30 1.06 -24.23 -8.34
N LEU A 31 0.85 -22.95 -8.67
CA LEU A 31 1.87 -21.91 -8.57
C LEU A 31 2.12 -21.45 -7.13
N PHE A 32 1.04 -21.22 -6.37
CA PHE A 32 1.14 -20.57 -5.07
C PHE A 32 0.97 -21.54 -3.89
N GLY A 33 0.46 -22.74 -4.13
CA GLY A 33 0.17 -23.77 -3.11
C GLY A 33 -1.05 -23.47 -2.24
N SER A 34 -1.31 -22.21 -1.90
CA SER A 34 -2.47 -21.82 -1.11
C SER A 34 -2.95 -20.40 -1.41
N LYS A 35 -4.19 -20.10 -1.02
CA LYS A 35 -4.76 -18.74 -1.08
C LYS A 35 -3.96 -17.74 -0.24
N ARG A 36 -3.48 -18.16 0.94
CA ARG A 36 -2.62 -17.33 1.79
C ARG A 36 -1.30 -16.99 1.10
N ASN A 37 -0.62 -17.98 0.52
CA ASN A 37 0.64 -17.73 -0.19
C ASN A 37 0.46 -16.80 -1.39
N LEU A 38 -0.65 -16.94 -2.14
CA LEU A 38 -0.99 -16.01 -3.20
C LEU A 38 -1.25 -14.58 -2.68
N PHE A 39 -1.88 -14.45 -1.51
CA PHE A 39 -2.08 -13.16 -0.86
C PHE A 39 -0.75 -12.52 -0.43
N LEU A 40 0.16 -13.31 0.15
CA LEU A 40 1.51 -12.84 0.48
C LEU A 40 2.28 -12.42 -0.77
N ALA A 41 2.20 -13.18 -1.87
CA ALA A 41 2.80 -12.79 -3.15
C ALA A 41 2.22 -11.47 -3.71
N CYS A 42 0.96 -11.15 -3.42
CA CYS A 42 0.40 -9.84 -3.74
C CYS A 42 0.99 -8.72 -2.87
N LEU A 43 1.39 -9.01 -1.62
CA LEU A 43 2.08 -8.05 -0.76
C LEU A 43 3.54 -7.85 -1.19
N ASP A 44 4.21 -8.90 -1.65
CA ASP A 44 5.54 -8.79 -2.27
C ASP A 44 5.49 -7.89 -3.51
N GLU A 45 4.48 -8.05 -4.37
CA GLU A 45 4.27 -7.18 -5.53
C GLU A 45 3.94 -5.72 -5.12
N LEU A 46 3.15 -5.53 -4.05
CA LEU A 46 2.90 -4.19 -3.49
C LEU A 46 4.19 -3.53 -3.03
N GLU A 47 5.04 -4.27 -2.31
CA GLU A 47 6.35 -3.78 -1.88
C GLU A 47 7.22 -3.39 -3.07
N ALA A 48 7.29 -4.24 -4.10
CA ALA A 48 8.07 -3.98 -5.30
C ALA A 48 7.64 -2.66 -5.98
N ARG A 49 6.32 -2.43 -6.10
CA ARG A 49 5.78 -1.17 -6.66
C ARG A 49 6.16 0.05 -5.82
N ILE A 50 6.06 -0.06 -4.50
CA ILE A 50 6.50 1.03 -3.60
C ILE A 50 8.00 1.28 -3.82
N GLY A 51 8.82 0.23 -3.83
CA GLY A 51 10.26 0.36 -4.03
C GLY A 51 10.63 1.02 -5.37
N GLN A 52 9.94 0.66 -6.45
CA GLN A 52 10.12 1.29 -7.76
C GLN A 52 9.83 2.79 -7.72
N VAL A 53 8.71 3.19 -7.09
CA VAL A 53 8.36 4.60 -6.92
C VAL A 53 9.43 5.32 -6.10
N LEU A 54 9.86 4.75 -4.97
CA LEU A 54 10.89 5.39 -4.13
C LEU A 54 12.19 5.61 -4.91
N GLN A 55 12.64 4.59 -5.63
CA GLN A 55 13.87 4.62 -6.41
C GLN A 55 13.78 5.63 -7.57
N GLN A 56 12.65 5.67 -8.27
CA GLN A 56 12.41 6.60 -9.37
C GLN A 56 12.42 8.05 -8.86
N GLU A 57 11.61 8.35 -7.85
CA GLU A 57 11.45 9.71 -7.34
C GLU A 57 12.74 10.26 -6.74
N ALA A 58 13.53 9.46 -6.02
CA ALA A 58 14.85 9.88 -5.56
C ALA A 58 15.83 10.15 -6.71
N GLY A 59 15.74 9.39 -7.81
CA GLY A 59 16.60 9.60 -8.98
C GLY A 59 16.27 10.89 -9.73
N VAL A 60 14.98 11.23 -9.84
CA VAL A 60 14.52 12.46 -10.51
C VAL A 60 14.71 13.69 -9.61
N HIS A 61 14.54 13.54 -8.29
CA HIS A 61 14.57 14.64 -7.32
C HIS A 61 15.63 14.42 -6.23
N PRO A 62 16.94 14.39 -6.58
CA PRO A 62 18.00 14.05 -5.62
C PRO A 62 18.21 15.11 -4.51
N ALA A 63 17.77 16.36 -4.72
CA ALA A 63 17.85 17.41 -3.71
C ALA A 63 16.76 17.30 -2.63
N GLU A 64 15.59 16.77 -3.00
CA GLU A 64 14.42 16.64 -2.10
C GLU A 64 13.73 15.27 -2.27
N PRO A 65 14.43 14.16 -2.00
CA PRO A 65 13.93 12.82 -2.30
C PRO A 65 12.70 12.44 -1.48
N LEU A 66 12.64 12.76 -0.19
CA LEU A 66 11.48 12.40 0.66
C LEU A 66 10.16 13.06 0.23
N PRO A 67 10.09 14.39 -0.02
CA PRO A 67 8.89 15.00 -0.59
C PRO A 67 8.44 14.36 -1.91
N ALA A 68 9.37 14.11 -2.83
CA ALA A 68 9.07 13.49 -4.13
C ALA A 68 8.53 12.07 -3.97
N MET A 69 9.18 11.24 -3.14
CA MET A 69 8.70 9.90 -2.77
C MET A 69 7.27 9.90 -2.23
N ARG A 70 6.94 10.86 -1.35
CA ARG A 70 5.57 10.98 -0.81
C ARG A 70 4.58 11.36 -1.91
N ALA A 71 4.95 12.21 -2.84
CA ALA A 71 4.12 12.55 -3.99
C ALA A 71 3.89 11.34 -4.90
N GLY A 72 4.96 10.64 -5.29
CA GLY A 72 4.87 9.42 -6.08
C GLY A 72 4.04 8.33 -5.39
N PHE A 73 4.15 8.19 -4.06
CA PHE A 73 3.32 7.25 -3.30
C PHE A 73 1.83 7.60 -3.36
N ARG A 74 1.46 8.89 -3.29
CA ARG A 74 0.06 9.32 -3.48
C ARG A 74 -0.46 8.94 -4.87
N THR A 75 0.36 9.11 -5.91
CA THR A 75 0.01 8.67 -7.27
C THR A 75 -0.17 7.16 -7.36
N LEU A 76 0.71 6.38 -6.73
CA LEU A 76 0.63 4.92 -6.71
C LEU A 76 -0.68 4.39 -6.10
N ILE A 77 -1.17 5.03 -5.04
CA ILE A 77 -2.38 4.57 -4.34
C ILE A 77 -3.69 5.07 -4.96
N ALA A 78 -3.63 5.95 -5.97
CA ALA A 78 -4.80 6.63 -6.52
C ALA A 78 -5.87 5.67 -7.09
N ASP A 79 -5.47 4.51 -7.62
CA ASP A 79 -6.39 3.50 -8.16
C ASP A 79 -7.07 2.61 -7.10
N GLY A 80 -6.72 2.81 -5.83
CA GLY A 80 -7.24 2.11 -4.65
C GLY A 80 -6.79 0.66 -4.48
N VAL A 81 -6.07 0.04 -5.42
CA VAL A 81 -5.64 -1.37 -5.28
C VAL A 81 -4.68 -1.52 -4.12
N VAL A 82 -3.66 -0.67 -4.08
CA VAL A 82 -2.59 -0.72 -3.07
C VAL A 82 -3.18 -0.46 -1.69
N THR A 83 -4.02 0.57 -1.56
CA THR A 83 -4.72 0.90 -0.33
C THR A 83 -5.60 -0.25 0.16
N GLY A 84 -6.50 -0.75 -0.69
CA GLY A 84 -7.40 -1.84 -0.31
C GLY A 84 -6.63 -3.09 0.11
N LEU A 85 -5.59 -3.45 -0.65
CA LEU A 85 -4.76 -4.61 -0.32
C LEU A 85 -4.06 -4.44 1.04
N TRP A 86 -3.48 -3.27 1.31
CA TRP A 86 -2.83 -2.98 2.58
C TRP A 86 -3.81 -3.01 3.76
N LEU A 87 -4.99 -2.42 3.63
CA LEU A 87 -6.01 -2.45 4.68
C LEU A 87 -6.50 -3.86 4.99
N GLN A 88 -6.72 -4.67 3.96
CA GLN A 88 -7.09 -6.08 4.12
C GLN A 88 -5.98 -6.90 4.77
N ALA A 89 -4.71 -6.58 4.47
CA ALA A 89 -3.56 -7.21 5.11
C ALA A 89 -3.47 -6.87 6.61
N CYS A 90 -3.69 -5.59 6.97
CA CYS A 90 -3.77 -5.16 8.36
C CYS A 90 -4.91 -5.87 9.12
N ALA A 91 -6.08 -6.03 8.48
CA ALA A 91 -7.19 -6.76 9.08
C ALA A 91 -6.85 -8.25 9.31
N ALA A 92 -6.26 -8.91 8.31
CA ALA A 92 -5.85 -10.32 8.40
C ALA A 92 -4.73 -10.55 9.41
N ALA A 93 -3.77 -9.62 9.54
CA ALA A 93 -2.67 -9.70 10.49
C ALA A 93 -3.12 -9.80 11.96
N ARG A 94 -4.35 -9.39 12.29
CA ARG A 94 -4.89 -9.50 13.66
C ARG A 94 -5.12 -10.94 14.12
N SER A 95 -5.28 -11.88 13.18
CA SER A 95 -5.57 -13.29 13.48
C SER A 95 -4.68 -14.28 12.72
N ASP A 96 -3.80 -13.82 11.83
CA ASP A 96 -2.81 -14.65 11.12
C ASP A 96 -1.38 -14.08 11.33
N GLU A 97 -0.60 -14.73 12.20
CA GLU A 97 0.78 -14.30 12.51
C GLU A 97 1.71 -14.35 11.28
N VAL A 98 1.44 -15.24 10.32
CA VAL A 98 2.26 -15.29 9.09
C VAL A 98 2.07 -14.01 8.28
N VAL A 99 0.82 -13.52 8.18
CA VAL A 99 0.52 -12.23 7.54
C VAL A 99 1.09 -11.09 8.35
N ALA A 100 0.97 -11.12 9.69
CA ALA A 100 1.51 -10.08 10.55
C ALA A 100 3.03 -9.93 10.43
N ALA A 101 3.77 -11.05 10.47
CA ALA A 101 5.21 -11.07 10.29
C ALA A 101 5.63 -10.52 8.92
N HIS A 102 4.88 -10.89 7.87
CA HIS A 102 5.13 -10.40 6.52
C HIS A 102 4.90 -8.89 6.39
N CYS A 103 3.80 -8.36 6.92
CA CYS A 103 3.51 -6.92 6.94
C CYS A 103 4.58 -6.13 7.71
N ARG A 104 5.03 -6.63 8.87
CA ARG A 104 6.12 -6.00 9.65
C ARG A 104 7.41 -5.94 8.84
N ALA A 105 7.76 -7.02 8.16
CA ALA A 105 8.95 -7.10 7.34
C ALA A 105 8.89 -6.14 6.14
N LEU A 106 7.74 -6.07 5.46
CA LEU A 106 7.49 -5.14 4.36
C LEU A 106 7.69 -3.69 4.80
N VAL A 107 7.06 -3.26 5.89
CA VAL A 107 7.22 -1.89 6.43
C VAL A 107 8.69 -1.61 6.77
N GLY A 108 9.38 -2.56 7.40
CA GLY A 108 10.81 -2.44 7.70
C GLY A 108 11.66 -2.25 6.45
N ARG A 109 11.41 -3.02 5.38
CA ARG A 109 12.13 -2.92 4.10
C ARG A 109 11.85 -1.61 3.38
N VAL A 110 10.60 -1.16 3.32
CA VAL A 110 10.22 0.13 2.73
C VAL A 110 10.91 1.29 3.47
N LEU A 111 10.90 1.30 4.80
CA LEU A 111 11.58 2.31 5.60
C LEU A 111 13.09 2.31 5.40
N GLN A 112 13.70 1.12 5.37
CA GLN A 112 15.13 0.98 5.10
C GLN A 112 15.48 1.51 3.72
N HIS A 113 14.65 1.23 2.72
CA HIS A 113 14.87 1.67 1.35
C HIS A 113 14.76 3.19 1.22
N ALA A 114 13.69 3.79 1.77
CA ALA A 114 13.53 5.24 1.81
C ALA A 114 14.73 5.92 2.50
N GLY A 115 15.16 5.41 3.67
CA GLY A 115 16.30 5.96 4.40
C GLY A 115 17.61 5.94 3.61
N ARG A 116 17.87 4.85 2.85
CA ARG A 116 19.05 4.77 1.97
C ARG A 116 19.02 5.79 0.83
N LEU A 117 17.83 6.15 0.36
CA LEU A 117 17.65 7.03 -0.80
C LEU A 117 17.54 8.51 -0.43
N SER A 118 17.31 8.84 0.84
CA SER A 118 16.92 10.20 1.23
C SER A 118 17.75 10.87 2.33
N SER A 119 18.83 10.22 2.80
CA SER A 119 19.66 10.67 3.94
C SER A 119 18.87 10.98 5.23
N ALA A 120 17.62 10.51 5.30
CA ALA A 120 16.68 10.93 6.34
C ALA A 120 16.94 10.23 7.66
N GLY A 121 16.80 10.98 8.75
CA GLY A 121 16.91 10.45 10.10
C GLY A 121 15.69 9.63 10.51
N PRO A 122 15.76 8.89 11.64
CA PRO A 122 14.65 8.07 12.14
C PRO A 122 13.34 8.84 12.36
N GLN A 123 13.40 10.09 12.80
CA GLN A 123 12.22 10.93 13.04
C GLN A 123 11.51 11.31 11.73
N GLU A 124 12.27 11.64 10.69
CA GLU A 124 11.73 11.98 9.36
C GLU A 124 11.12 10.75 8.68
N LEU A 125 11.75 9.58 8.83
CA LEU A 125 11.21 8.31 8.35
C LEU A 125 9.92 7.93 9.08
N ARG A 126 9.87 8.11 10.41
CA ARG A 126 8.63 7.95 11.19
C ARG A 126 7.53 8.90 10.71
N GLY A 127 7.87 10.18 10.48
CA GLY A 127 6.92 11.17 9.95
C GLY A 127 6.41 10.79 8.56
N THR A 128 7.30 10.29 7.70
CA THR A 128 6.95 9.80 6.36
C THR A 128 6.00 8.60 6.43
N LEU A 129 6.25 7.65 7.34
CA LEU A 129 5.33 6.53 7.56
C LEU A 129 3.97 6.99 8.09
N ALA A 130 3.94 7.94 9.02
CA ALA A 130 2.70 8.49 9.57
C ALA A 130 1.86 9.19 8.48
N LEU A 131 2.50 9.99 7.62
CA LEU A 131 1.86 10.59 6.46
C LEU A 131 1.38 9.54 5.46
N GLY A 132 2.19 8.49 5.23
CA GLY A 132 1.81 7.33 4.41
C GLY A 132 0.54 6.64 4.92
N ALA A 133 0.45 6.40 6.22
CA ALA A 133 -0.73 5.81 6.85
C ALA A 133 -1.96 6.72 6.72
N LEU A 134 -1.78 8.04 6.88
CA LEU A 134 -2.85 9.02 6.71
C LEU A 134 -3.38 9.03 5.27
N VAL A 135 -2.51 9.08 4.25
CA VAL A 135 -2.98 9.09 2.85
C VAL A 135 -3.68 7.79 2.46
N VAL A 136 -3.23 6.64 2.97
CA VAL A 136 -3.91 5.35 2.77
C VAL A 136 -5.32 5.40 3.36
N MET A 137 -5.49 5.96 4.57
CA MET A 137 -6.80 6.11 5.20
C MET A 137 -7.70 7.04 4.40
N LEU A 138 -7.22 8.24 4.05
CA LEU A 138 -7.99 9.23 3.29
C LEU A 138 -8.39 8.70 1.90
N GLN A 139 -7.48 8.03 1.20
CA GLN A 139 -7.76 7.43 -0.11
C GLN A 139 -8.85 6.35 0.00
N ALA A 140 -8.82 5.53 1.05
CA ALA A 140 -9.85 4.51 1.28
C ALA A 140 -11.25 5.11 1.51
N LEU A 141 -11.31 6.33 2.06
CA LEU A 141 -12.54 7.10 2.25
C LEU A 141 -13.00 7.82 0.97
N GLY A 142 -12.27 7.70 -0.13
CA GLY A 142 -12.59 8.35 -1.39
C GLY A 142 -12.21 9.84 -1.45
N MET A 143 -11.33 10.29 -0.56
CA MET A 143 -10.84 11.67 -0.57
C MET A 143 -9.92 11.92 -1.77
N ASP A 144 -10.04 13.10 -2.38
CA ASP A 144 -9.05 13.57 -3.35
C ASP A 144 -7.75 13.95 -2.62
N LEU A 145 -6.63 13.45 -3.15
CA LEU A 145 -5.29 13.66 -2.61
C LEU A 145 -4.38 14.36 -3.62
N SER A 146 -4.93 14.87 -4.72
CA SER A 146 -4.21 15.60 -5.77
C SER A 146 -3.45 16.81 -5.20
N GLU A 147 -4.11 17.58 -4.33
CA GLU A 147 -3.52 18.73 -3.61
C GLU A 147 -2.78 18.34 -2.32
N GLY A 148 -2.72 17.05 -1.99
CA GLY A 148 -2.05 16.51 -0.82
C GLY A 148 -2.98 16.27 0.39
N SER A 149 -2.44 15.60 1.41
CA SER A 149 -3.22 15.17 2.58
C SER A 149 -3.71 16.30 3.47
N GLN A 150 -3.01 17.44 3.49
CA GLN A 150 -3.40 18.59 4.32
C GLN A 150 -4.70 19.22 3.80
N ALA A 151 -4.77 19.49 2.49
CA ALA A 151 -5.98 20.02 1.84
C ALA A 151 -7.18 19.09 2.05
N ALA A 152 -6.98 17.77 1.91
CA ALA A 152 -8.02 16.79 2.19
C ALA A 152 -8.52 16.85 3.65
N VAL A 153 -7.62 17.00 4.63
CA VAL A 153 -8.01 17.14 6.05
C VAL A 153 -8.75 18.44 6.31
N ASP A 154 -8.30 19.55 5.71
CA ASP A 154 -8.95 20.85 5.90
C ASP A 154 -10.37 20.84 5.32
N SER A 155 -10.60 20.19 4.17
CA SER A 155 -11.95 20.03 3.59
C SER A 155 -12.92 19.26 4.51
N LEU A 156 -12.44 18.30 5.29
CA LEU A 156 -13.27 17.56 6.25
C LEU A 156 -13.73 18.47 7.39
N ARG A 157 -12.84 19.34 7.88
CA ARG A 157 -13.13 20.28 8.97
C ARG A 157 -14.12 21.35 8.54
N GLU A 158 -14.01 21.84 7.30
CA GLU A 158 -14.94 22.83 6.74
C GLU A 158 -16.35 22.23 6.55
N ALA A 159 -16.46 20.97 6.10
CA ALA A 159 -17.74 20.29 5.96
C ALA A 159 -18.48 20.14 7.31
N GLU A 160 -17.75 19.82 8.39
CA GLU A 160 -18.31 19.72 9.73
C GLU A 160 -18.73 21.08 10.32
N ALA A 161 -18.03 22.17 9.97
CA ALA A 161 -18.37 23.51 10.44
C ALA A 161 -19.65 24.09 9.80
N THR A 162 -20.12 23.48 8.71
CA THR A 162 -21.29 23.91 7.93
C THR A 162 -22.55 23.07 8.21
N SER A 163 -22.43 22.04 9.06
CA SER A 163 -23.51 21.10 9.43
C SER A 163 -24.04 21.37 10.85
#